data_AF-A0AA39NX55-F1
#
_entry.id   AF-A0AA39NX55-F1
#
_cell.length_a   1.000
_cell.length_b   1.000
_cell.length_c   1.000
_cell.angle_alpha   90.00
_cell.angle_beta   90.00
_cell.angle_gamma   90.00
#
_symmetry.space_group_name_H-M   'P 1'
#
loop_
_entity.id
_entity.type
_entity.pdbx_description
1 polymer ?
#
loop_
_entity_poly.entity_id
_entity_poly.type
_entity_poly.pdbx_seq_one_letter_code
_entity_poly.pdbx_strand_id
1 'polypeptide(L)'
;MLEHPSVVAERAKLIAGEIDPSTPLAVHLSLGLAYTIGSALGSIPPSVDECLEAFSVPNKAGLTAGARAWSKHFHRSQSTDSELTNKGWWGQPSGPVAIINERALGLFWKIVNGASWRNLHWLPHQVLVYEVRIEEGYGMRWSQDQSSREDGAKDLKVRPWTFRGFIEPMMENGHEVGWRH
;
A
#
# COMPACT_ATOMS: atom_id res chain seq x y z
N MET A 1 -4.32 4.74 12.82
CA MET A 1 -4.72 5.21 11.47
C MET A 1 -6.10 5.84 11.61
N LEU A 2 -6.28 7.10 11.20
CA LEU A 2 -7.55 7.81 11.39
C LEU A 2 -8.51 7.51 10.23
N GLU A 3 -9.57 6.77 10.50
CA GLU A 3 -10.71 6.63 9.58
C GLU A 3 -11.68 7.82 9.72
N HIS A 4 -12.57 7.97 8.74
CA HIS A 4 -13.64 8.94 8.78
C HIS A 4 -14.53 8.68 10.02
N PRO A 5 -14.94 9.72 10.78
CA PRO A 5 -15.69 9.53 12.04
C PRO A 5 -16.99 8.73 11.88
N SER A 6 -17.61 8.76 10.71
CA SER A 6 -18.83 8.01 10.42
C SER A 6 -18.60 6.54 10.04
N VAL A 7 -17.36 6.07 9.86
CA VAL A 7 -17.07 4.73 9.29
C VAL A 7 -17.76 3.61 10.06
N VAL A 8 -17.81 3.69 11.39
CA VAL A 8 -18.45 2.68 12.24
C VAL A 8 -19.95 2.63 11.96
N ALA A 9 -20.59 3.79 11.88
CA ALA A 9 -22.01 3.90 11.56
C ALA A 9 -22.31 3.41 10.13
N GLU A 10 -21.49 3.78 9.15
CA GLU A 10 -21.66 3.35 7.76
C GLU A 10 -21.45 1.83 7.58
N ARG A 11 -20.47 1.24 8.28
CA ARG A 11 -20.29 -0.22 8.31
C ARG A 11 -21.49 -0.91 8.97
N ALA A 12 -22.02 -0.36 10.07
CA ALA A 12 -23.20 -0.91 10.74
C ALA A 12 -24.44 -0.90 9.84
N LYS A 13 -24.70 0.23 9.15
CA LYS A 13 -25.79 0.35 8.18
C LYS A 13 -25.63 -0.63 7.01
N LEU A 14 -24.40 -0.83 6.51
CA LEU A 14 -24.14 -1.81 5.46
C LEU A 14 -24.47 -3.24 5.93
N ILE A 15 -24.05 -3.62 7.14
CA ILE A 15 -24.35 -4.93 7.74
C ILE A 15 -25.86 -5.11 7.94
N ALA A 16 -26.56 -4.05 8.35
CA ALA A 16 -28.01 -4.05 8.53
C ALA A 16 -28.80 -4.05 7.22
N GLY A 17 -28.14 -3.91 6.05
CA GLY A 17 -28.79 -3.84 4.75
C GLY A 17 -29.51 -2.51 4.49
N GLU A 18 -29.16 -1.46 5.23
CA GLU A 18 -29.77 -0.13 5.16
C GLU A 18 -29.15 0.75 4.06
N ILE A 19 -28.04 0.30 3.47
CA ILE A 19 -27.39 0.95 2.33
C ILE A 19 -27.54 0.03 1.12
N ASP A 20 -27.92 0.61 -0.03
CA ASP A 20 -27.90 -0.12 -1.30
C ASP A 20 -26.48 -0.63 -1.60
N PRO A 21 -26.29 -1.96 -1.74
CA PRO A 21 -24.98 -2.57 -1.94
C PRO A 21 -24.29 -2.16 -3.24
N SER A 22 -25.04 -1.59 -4.19
CA SER A 22 -24.49 -1.07 -5.44
C SER A 22 -23.87 0.32 -5.31
N THR A 23 -24.09 1.00 -4.18
CA THR A 23 -23.53 2.35 -3.97
C THR A 23 -21.99 2.31 -3.91
N PRO A 24 -21.30 3.35 -4.41
CA PRO A 24 -19.84 3.44 -4.35
C PRO A 24 -19.26 3.25 -2.95
N LEU A 25 -19.97 3.74 -1.92
CA LEU A 25 -19.57 3.58 -0.52
C LEU A 25 -19.74 2.13 -0.04
N ALA A 26 -20.88 1.49 -0.34
CA ALA A 26 -21.11 0.09 0.05
C ALA A 26 -20.07 -0.84 -0.58
N VAL A 27 -19.80 -0.66 -1.88
CA VAL A 27 -18.75 -1.41 -2.59
C VAL A 27 -17.39 -1.20 -1.92
N HIS A 28 -16.99 0.05 -1.66
CA HIS A 28 -15.72 0.37 -1.00
C HIS A 28 -15.58 -0.30 0.38
N LEU A 29 -16.61 -0.23 1.21
CA LEU A 29 -16.63 -0.84 2.54
C LEU A 29 -16.62 -2.38 2.47
N SER A 30 -17.35 -2.97 1.51
CA SER A 30 -17.41 -4.42 1.30
C SER A 30 -16.06 -5.02 0.88
N LEU A 31 -15.23 -4.23 0.19
CA LEU A 31 -13.85 -4.59 -0.15
C LEU A 31 -12.89 -4.54 1.06
N GLY A 32 -13.40 -4.17 2.24
CA GLY A 32 -12.60 -4.05 3.46
C GLY A 32 -11.61 -2.89 3.41
N LEU A 33 -11.88 -1.88 2.60
CA LEU A 33 -11.07 -0.67 2.51
C LEU A 33 -11.43 0.28 3.65
N ALA A 34 -10.43 1.04 4.08
CA ALA A 34 -10.59 2.11 5.03
C ALA A 34 -11.38 3.25 4.40
N TYR A 35 -12.29 3.83 5.17
CA TYR A 35 -13.04 5.01 4.72
C TYR A 35 -12.41 6.26 5.31
N THR A 36 -11.96 7.18 4.45
CA THR A 36 -11.30 8.44 4.79
C THR A 36 -11.82 9.54 3.87
N ILE A 37 -11.53 10.82 4.18
CA ILE A 37 -11.95 11.95 3.34
C ILE A 37 -11.44 11.82 1.89
N GLY A 38 -10.25 11.24 1.70
CA GLY A 38 -9.64 11.03 0.39
C GLY A 38 -10.05 9.74 -0.33
N SER A 39 -10.94 8.93 0.24
CA SER A 39 -11.29 7.62 -0.30
C SER A 39 -11.80 7.69 -1.74
N ALA A 40 -11.26 6.82 -2.59
CA ALA A 40 -11.60 6.74 -4.00
C ALA A 40 -12.86 5.90 -4.23
N LEU A 41 -14.00 6.39 -3.74
CA LEU A 41 -15.28 5.69 -3.88
C LEU A 41 -15.59 5.42 -5.35
N GLY A 42 -16.05 4.20 -5.65
CA GLY A 42 -16.35 3.75 -7.02
C GLY A 42 -15.12 3.28 -7.82
N SER A 43 -13.93 3.32 -7.23
CA SER A 43 -12.74 2.68 -7.79
C SER A 43 -12.52 1.29 -7.20
N ILE A 44 -11.87 0.41 -7.96
CA ILE A 44 -11.54 -0.94 -7.54
C ILE A 44 -10.04 -1.00 -7.19
N PRO A 45 -9.66 -1.53 -6.01
CA PRO A 45 -8.26 -1.70 -5.65
C PRO A 45 -7.60 -2.79 -6.52
N PRO A 46 -6.26 -2.81 -6.64
CA PRO A 46 -5.59 -3.91 -7.31
C PRO A 46 -5.85 -5.23 -6.59
N SER A 47 -5.90 -6.30 -7.37
CA SER A 47 -5.77 -7.66 -6.84
C SER A 47 -4.38 -7.90 -6.24
N VAL A 48 -4.24 -8.98 -5.47
CA VAL A 48 -2.93 -9.39 -4.94
C VAL A 48 -1.95 -9.72 -6.07
N ASP A 49 -2.43 -10.31 -7.16
CA ASP A 49 -1.61 -10.65 -8.32
C ASP A 49 -1.09 -9.40 -9.05
N GLU A 50 -1.94 -8.39 -9.24
CA GLU A 50 -1.51 -7.10 -9.82
C GLU A 50 -0.50 -6.39 -8.90
N CYS A 51 -0.67 -6.49 -7.58
CA CYS A 51 0.30 -5.98 -6.62
C CYS A 51 1.65 -6.70 -6.74
N LEU A 52 1.62 -8.03 -6.86
CA LEU A 52 2.79 -8.89 -6.96
C LEU A 52 3.54 -8.67 -8.28
N GLU A 53 2.81 -8.55 -9.39
CA GLU A 53 3.38 -8.24 -10.71
C GLU A 53 4.16 -6.93 -10.65
N ALA A 54 3.52 -5.86 -10.14
CA ALA A 54 4.15 -4.56 -9.98
C ALA A 54 5.37 -4.59 -9.03
N PHE A 55 5.30 -5.40 -7.96
CA PHE A 55 6.40 -5.58 -7.01
C PHE A 55 7.59 -6.33 -7.63
N SER A 56 7.32 -7.22 -8.58
CA SER A 56 8.28 -8.16 -9.17
C SER A 56 8.97 -7.62 -10.42
N VAL A 57 8.62 -6.42 -10.91
CA VAL A 57 9.24 -5.81 -12.10
C VAL A 57 10.76 -5.65 -11.91
N PRO A 58 11.60 -6.33 -12.71
CA PRO A 58 13.06 -6.27 -12.58
C PRO A 58 13.64 -5.00 -13.19
N ASN A 59 14.77 -4.55 -12.67
CA ASN A 59 15.62 -3.55 -13.33
C ASN A 59 16.71 -4.22 -14.20
N LYS A 60 17.57 -3.40 -14.82
CA LYS A 60 18.70 -3.87 -15.63
C LYS A 60 19.70 -4.78 -14.86
N ALA A 61 19.76 -4.67 -13.54
CA ALA A 61 20.61 -5.50 -12.68
C ALA A 61 19.89 -6.74 -12.13
N GLY A 62 18.64 -6.99 -12.55
CA GLY A 62 17.82 -8.12 -12.10
C GLY A 62 17.16 -7.93 -10.73
N LEU A 63 17.34 -6.80 -10.04
CA LEU A 63 16.64 -6.52 -8.79
C LEU A 63 15.20 -6.08 -9.06
N THR A 64 14.24 -6.69 -8.36
CA THR A 64 12.82 -6.33 -8.47
C THR A 64 12.54 -4.95 -7.87
N ALA A 65 11.40 -4.34 -8.23
CA ALA A 65 10.95 -3.07 -7.65
C ALA A 65 10.88 -3.15 -6.11
N GLY A 66 10.35 -4.26 -5.60
CA GLY A 66 10.34 -4.60 -4.18
C GLY A 66 11.73 -4.64 -3.54
N ALA A 67 12.65 -5.41 -4.13
CA ALA A 67 14.02 -5.53 -3.63
C ALA A 67 14.77 -4.19 -3.62
N ARG A 68 14.55 -3.36 -4.64
CA ARG A 68 15.14 -2.01 -4.73
C ARG A 68 14.59 -1.07 -3.67
N ALA A 69 13.29 -1.10 -3.41
CA ALA A 69 12.69 -0.31 -2.34
C ALA A 69 13.21 -0.78 -0.98
N TRP A 70 13.28 -2.09 -0.75
CA TRP A 70 13.78 -2.64 0.51
C TRP A 70 15.23 -2.23 0.77
N SER A 71 16.07 -2.28 -0.26
CA SER A 71 17.46 -1.81 -0.21
C SER A 71 17.61 -0.34 0.20
N LYS A 72 16.59 0.49 0.01
CA LYS A 72 16.56 1.89 0.45
C LYS A 72 15.91 2.08 1.82
N HIS A 73 14.99 1.20 2.21
CA HIS A 73 14.18 1.33 3.43
C HIS A 73 14.77 0.61 4.64
N PHE A 74 15.63 -0.40 4.46
CA PHE A 74 16.02 -1.27 5.58
C PHE A 74 16.65 -0.54 6.78
N HIS A 75 17.41 0.53 6.53
CA HIS A 75 18.02 1.37 7.56
C HIS A 75 17.01 2.11 8.44
N ARG A 76 15.77 2.31 7.96
CA ARG A 76 14.76 3.13 8.65
C ARG A 76 14.09 2.43 9.83
N SER A 77 14.23 1.11 9.92
CA SER A 77 13.69 0.29 11.02
C SER A 77 14.72 -0.13 12.05
N GLN A 78 15.97 0.33 11.94
CA GLN A 78 17.05 -0.02 12.87
C GLN A 78 16.86 0.72 14.20
N SER A 79 16.88 -0.01 15.31
CA SER A 79 16.83 0.58 16.65
C SER A 79 18.24 0.89 17.15
N THR A 80 18.42 1.87 18.03
CA THR A 80 19.74 2.23 18.56
C THR A 80 20.26 1.28 19.65
N ASP A 81 19.45 0.31 20.10
CA ASP A 81 19.58 -0.23 21.46
C ASP A 81 20.25 -1.62 21.58
N SER A 82 20.75 -2.22 20.51
CA SER A 82 21.60 -3.43 20.64
C SER A 82 22.33 -3.79 19.35
N GLU A 83 23.67 -3.75 19.35
CA GLU A 83 24.52 -4.15 18.22
C GLU A 83 24.37 -5.63 17.82
N LEU A 84 23.80 -6.47 18.68
CA LEU A 84 23.69 -7.91 18.46
C LEU A 84 22.40 -8.34 17.72
N THR A 85 21.39 -7.46 17.63
CA THR A 85 20.09 -7.76 16.98
C THR A 85 19.62 -6.69 15.99
N ASN A 86 20.50 -5.75 15.62
CA ASN A 86 20.15 -4.48 14.96
C ASN A 86 19.76 -4.54 13.45
N LYS A 87 18.99 -5.54 13.03
CA LYS A 87 18.54 -5.64 11.63
C LYS A 87 17.23 -4.89 11.36
N GLY A 88 16.60 -4.34 12.40
CA GLY A 88 15.32 -3.66 12.31
C GLY A 88 14.18 -4.57 11.84
N TRP A 89 12.96 -4.03 11.78
CA TRP A 89 11.78 -4.78 11.34
C TRP A 89 11.90 -5.29 9.89
N TRP A 90 12.51 -4.48 9.01
CA TRP A 90 12.68 -4.81 7.59
C TRP A 90 13.74 -5.89 7.35
N GLY A 91 14.64 -6.13 8.31
CA GLY A 91 15.83 -6.95 8.07
C GLY A 91 16.80 -6.32 7.07
N GLN A 92 17.97 -6.92 6.87
CA GLN A 92 19.00 -6.39 5.97
C GLN A 92 19.00 -7.10 4.59
N PRO A 93 18.97 -6.35 3.47
CA PRO A 93 19.19 -6.91 2.14
C PRO A 93 20.67 -7.21 1.95
N SER A 94 21.01 -8.50 1.87
CA SER A 94 22.39 -8.95 1.66
C SER A 94 22.43 -10.27 0.88
N GLY A 95 23.51 -10.44 0.10
CA GLY A 95 23.76 -11.62 -0.72
C GLY A 95 23.52 -11.38 -2.23
N PRO A 96 23.51 -12.46 -3.03
CA PRO A 96 23.25 -12.40 -4.47
C PRO A 96 21.87 -11.79 -4.80
N VAL A 97 21.73 -11.21 -6.00
CA VAL A 97 20.48 -10.59 -6.48
C VAL A 97 19.27 -11.52 -6.33
N ALA A 98 19.41 -12.79 -6.67
CA ALA A 98 18.34 -13.79 -6.51
C ALA A 98 17.87 -13.92 -5.06
N ILE A 99 18.81 -13.96 -4.11
CA ILE A 99 18.52 -14.06 -2.66
C ILE A 99 17.87 -12.78 -2.14
N ILE A 100 18.30 -11.60 -2.61
CA ILE A 100 17.68 -10.33 -2.23
C ILE A 100 16.23 -10.28 -2.74
N ASN A 101 15.98 -10.71 -3.98
CA ASN A 101 14.63 -10.76 -4.56
C ASN A 101 13.72 -11.73 -3.81
N GLU A 102 14.22 -12.94 -3.50
CA GLU A 102 13.48 -13.95 -2.74
C GLU A 102 13.10 -13.43 -1.35
N ARG A 103 14.03 -12.81 -0.63
CA ARG A 103 13.75 -12.22 0.69
C ARG A 103 12.79 -11.04 0.62
N ALA A 104 12.90 -10.20 -0.41
CA ALA A 104 11.93 -9.13 -0.65
C ALA A 104 10.53 -9.68 -0.91
N LEU A 105 10.40 -10.80 -1.64
CA LEU A 105 9.12 -11.50 -1.82
C LEU A 105 8.58 -12.05 -0.50
N GLY A 106 9.46 -12.53 0.40
CA GLY A 106 9.08 -12.87 1.77
C GLY A 106 8.47 -11.69 2.53
N LEU A 107 9.01 -10.48 2.39
CA LEU A 107 8.43 -9.26 2.99
C LEU A 107 7.08 -8.90 2.36
N PHE A 108 6.93 -9.08 1.05
CA PHE A 108 5.65 -8.88 0.36
C PHE A 108 4.55 -9.73 1.01
N TRP A 109 4.79 -11.04 1.13
CA TRP A 109 3.81 -11.96 1.71
C TRP A 109 3.59 -11.73 3.20
N LYS A 110 4.63 -11.36 3.95
CA LYS A 110 4.50 -10.97 5.37
C LYS A 110 3.48 -9.83 5.54
N ILE A 111 3.55 -8.81 4.69
CA ILE A 111 2.66 -7.65 4.78
C ILE A 111 1.28 -7.95 4.20
N VAL A 112 1.19 -8.59 3.04
CA VAL A 112 -0.11 -8.88 2.40
C VAL A 112 -0.94 -9.84 3.25
N ASN A 113 -0.33 -10.89 3.80
CA ASN A 113 -1.05 -11.86 4.64
C ASN A 113 -1.34 -11.32 6.05
N GLY A 114 -0.51 -10.40 6.55
CA GLY A 114 -0.70 -9.73 7.84
C GLY A 114 -1.52 -8.44 7.75
N ALA A 115 -2.13 -8.15 6.60
CA ALA A 115 -2.81 -6.88 6.36
C ALA A 115 -3.98 -6.68 7.33
N SER A 116 -3.86 -5.72 8.22
CA SER A 116 -4.93 -5.29 9.13
C SER A 116 -5.65 -4.04 8.62
N TRP A 117 -5.04 -3.33 7.67
CA TRP A 117 -5.57 -2.11 7.11
C TRP A 117 -5.23 -1.97 5.64
N ARG A 118 -6.22 -1.60 4.84
CA ARG A 118 -6.08 -1.37 3.40
C ARG A 118 -6.81 -0.09 3.04
N ASN A 119 -6.26 0.73 2.16
CA ASN A 119 -6.92 1.96 1.73
C ASN A 119 -6.70 2.23 0.26
N LEU A 120 -7.72 2.79 -0.37
CA LEU A 120 -7.71 3.25 -1.76
C LEU A 120 -8.13 4.72 -1.76
N HIS A 121 -7.24 5.61 -2.20
CA HIS A 121 -7.47 7.04 -2.12
C HIS A 121 -6.85 7.80 -3.28
N TRP A 122 -7.34 9.02 -3.51
CA TRP A 122 -6.80 9.91 -4.53
C TRP A 122 -5.71 10.82 -3.97
N LEU A 123 -4.63 10.95 -4.73
CA LEU A 123 -3.71 12.07 -4.64
C LEU A 123 -4.06 13.12 -5.73
N PRO A 124 -3.56 14.35 -5.60
CA PRO A 124 -3.68 15.36 -6.66
C PRO A 124 -3.22 14.83 -8.02
N HIS A 125 -3.73 15.43 -9.10
CA HIS A 125 -3.45 15.04 -10.50
C HIS A 125 -3.94 13.64 -10.87
N GLN A 126 -5.07 13.20 -10.29
CA GLN A 126 -5.72 11.93 -10.64
C GLN A 126 -4.80 10.71 -10.43
N VAL A 127 -4.02 10.71 -9.35
CA VAL A 127 -3.20 9.54 -9.01
C VAL A 127 -3.93 8.72 -7.99
N LEU A 128 -4.37 7.53 -8.39
CA LEU A 128 -4.99 6.56 -7.50
C LEU A 128 -3.90 5.83 -6.71
N VAL A 129 -4.07 5.73 -5.40
CA VAL A 129 -3.09 5.11 -4.49
C VAL A 129 -3.75 4.02 -3.68
N TYR A 130 -3.10 2.85 -3.68
CA TYR A 130 -3.47 1.72 -2.85
C TYR A 130 -2.39 1.51 -1.78
N GLU A 131 -2.82 1.39 -0.53
CA GLU A 131 -1.96 1.09 0.61
C GLU A 131 -2.42 -0.15 1.33
N VAL A 132 -1.45 -0.94 1.77
CA VAL A 132 -1.64 -2.09 2.66
C VAL A 132 -0.73 -1.91 3.86
N ARG A 133 -1.27 -2.07 5.05
CA ARG A 133 -0.53 -1.99 6.31
C ARG A 133 -0.89 -3.14 7.24
N ILE A 134 0.10 -3.53 8.03
CA ILE A 134 -0.07 -4.44 9.17
C ILE A 134 -0.36 -3.64 10.44
N GLU A 135 -0.66 -4.34 11.53
CA GLU A 135 -1.03 -3.74 12.82
C GLU A 135 0.04 -2.81 13.37
N GLU A 136 1.32 -3.19 13.24
CA GLU A 136 2.46 -2.38 13.67
C GLU A 136 2.68 -1.13 12.81
N GLY A 137 1.88 -0.92 11.76
CA GLY A 137 1.87 0.27 10.91
C GLY A 137 2.80 0.21 9.71
N TYR A 138 3.71 -0.78 9.63
CA TYR A 138 4.50 -1.04 8.43
C TYR A 138 3.60 -1.41 7.25
N GLY A 139 4.04 -1.11 6.02
CA GLY A 139 3.20 -1.35 4.87
C GLY A 139 3.87 -1.23 3.53
N MET A 140 3.04 -1.24 2.49
CA MET A 140 3.41 -1.12 1.09
C MET A 140 2.42 -0.22 0.35
N ARG A 141 2.91 0.49 -0.66
CA ARG A 141 2.12 1.41 -1.48
C ARG A 141 2.28 1.10 -2.98
N TRP A 142 1.16 1.15 -3.69
CA TRP A 142 1.09 1.15 -5.15
C TRP A 142 0.36 2.39 -5.64
N SER A 143 0.62 2.80 -6.87
CA SER A 143 -0.12 3.88 -7.53
C SER A 143 -0.46 3.55 -8.97
N GLN A 144 -1.51 4.21 -9.47
CA GLN A 144 -1.95 4.16 -10.84
C GLN A 144 -2.33 5.57 -11.30
N ASP A 145 -1.71 6.04 -12.39
CA ASP A 145 -1.99 7.36 -12.96
C ASP A 145 -3.26 7.31 -13.83
N GLN A 146 -4.25 8.15 -13.50
CA GLN A 146 -5.56 8.22 -14.16
C GLN A 146 -5.77 9.53 -14.95
N SER A 147 -4.75 10.38 -15.06
CA SER A 147 -4.85 11.74 -15.66
C SER A 147 -5.33 11.78 -17.11
N SER A 148 -5.03 10.77 -17.92
CA SER A 148 -5.41 10.72 -19.35
C SER A 148 -6.77 10.06 -19.62
N ARG A 149 -7.63 9.90 -18.60
CA ARG A 149 -9.01 9.44 -18.79
C ARG A 149 -9.97 10.50 -19.33
N GLU A 150 -9.53 11.76 -19.44
CA GLU A 150 -10.39 12.89 -19.85
C GLU A 150 -10.84 12.83 -21.33
N ASP A 151 -10.16 12.07 -22.20
CA ASP A 151 -10.43 12.11 -23.66
C ASP A 151 -11.47 11.09 -24.18
N GLY A 152 -12.35 10.56 -23.34
CA GLY A 152 -13.52 9.75 -23.77
C GLY A 152 -13.21 8.47 -24.57
N ALA A 153 -11.93 8.13 -24.75
CA ALA A 153 -11.49 6.93 -25.43
C ALA A 153 -11.76 5.72 -24.53
N LYS A 154 -12.72 4.91 -24.94
CA LYS A 154 -13.12 3.61 -24.36
C LYS A 154 -12.04 2.53 -24.46
N ASP A 155 -10.77 2.88 -24.47
CA ASP A 155 -9.71 1.89 -24.35
C ASP A 155 -9.64 1.47 -22.87
N LEU A 156 -10.43 0.44 -22.56
CA LEU A 156 -10.47 -0.33 -21.32
C LEU A 156 -9.15 -1.07 -21.05
N LYS A 157 -8.01 -0.56 -21.51
CA LYS A 157 -6.71 -1.08 -21.08
C LYS A 157 -6.55 -0.73 -19.61
N VAL A 158 -6.68 -1.76 -18.77
CA VAL A 158 -6.33 -1.71 -17.35
C VAL A 158 -4.91 -1.15 -17.28
N ARG A 159 -4.75 0.02 -16.67
CA ARG A 159 -3.43 0.62 -16.48
C ARG A 159 -2.69 -0.21 -15.43
N PRO A 160 -1.42 -0.58 -15.66
CA PRO A 160 -0.70 -1.35 -14.68
C PRO A 160 -0.50 -0.53 -13.40
N TRP A 161 -0.64 -1.20 -12.26
CA TRP A 161 -0.22 -0.63 -10.99
C TRP A 161 1.30 -0.54 -10.93
N THR A 162 1.81 0.49 -10.27
CA THR A 162 3.24 0.67 -10.04
C THR A 162 3.52 0.55 -8.55
N PHE A 163 4.42 -0.34 -8.16
CA PHE A 163 4.90 -0.39 -6.78
C PHE A 163 5.73 0.85 -6.46
N ARG A 164 5.38 1.55 -5.38
CA ARG A 164 5.99 2.84 -5.00
C ARG A 164 6.96 2.72 -3.85
N GLY A 165 6.78 1.74 -2.97
CA GLY A 165 7.72 1.48 -1.89
C GLY A 165 7.05 0.93 -0.63
N PHE A 166 7.89 0.76 0.38
CA PHE A 166 7.47 0.40 1.73
C PHE A 166 7.02 1.65 2.48
N ILE A 167 6.22 1.45 3.53
CA ILE A 167 5.73 2.52 4.37
C ILE A 167 6.09 2.22 5.82
N GLU A 168 6.60 3.23 6.53
CA GLU A 168 6.89 3.16 7.95
C GLU A 168 5.62 3.39 8.80
N PRO A 169 5.62 2.95 10.07
CA PRO A 169 4.57 3.27 11.03
C PRO A 169 4.40 4.78 11.15
N MET A 170 3.16 5.25 11.37
CA MET A 170 2.90 6.67 11.57
C MET A 170 3.67 7.15 12.82
N MET A 171 4.52 8.15 12.64
CA MET A 171 5.20 8.83 13.74
C MET A 171 4.35 10.02 14.17
N GLU A 172 4.02 10.08 15.47
CA GLU A 172 3.39 11.25 16.06
C GLU A 172 4.28 12.48 15.82
N ASN A 173 3.71 13.57 15.30
CA ASN A 173 4.42 14.78 14.87
C ASN A 173 5.50 14.57 13.78
N GLY A 174 5.43 13.47 13.01
CA GLY A 174 6.40 13.17 11.96
C GLY A 174 6.60 14.31 10.95
N HIS A 175 5.53 15.03 10.59
CA HIS A 175 5.62 16.19 9.70
C HIS A 175 6.54 17.30 10.25
N GLU A 176 6.55 17.51 11.57
CA GLU A 176 7.33 18.56 12.24
C GLU A 176 8.84 18.24 12.26
N VAL A 177 9.18 16.94 12.27
CA VAL A 177 10.58 16.46 12.23
C VAL A 177 11.04 16.11 10.81
N GLY A 178 10.28 16.51 9.78
CA GLY A 178 10.63 16.26 8.38
C GLY A 178 10.59 14.77 8.00
N TRP A 179 9.77 13.97 8.67
CA TRP A 179 9.56 12.57 8.37
C TRP A 179 9.08 12.41 6.92
N ARG A 180 9.86 11.70 6.11
CA ARG A 180 9.57 11.41 4.71
C ARG A 180 9.18 9.94 4.58
N HIS A 181 7.94 9.72 4.15
CA HIS A 181 7.41 8.41 3.73
C HIS A 181 8.34 7.74 2.72
#